data_AF-A0A3D5X902-F1
#
_entry.id   AF-A0A3D5X902-F1
#
_cell.length_a   1.000
_cell.length_b   1.000
_cell.length_c   1.000
_cell.angle_alpha   90.00
_cell.angle_beta   90.00
_cell.angle_gamma   90.00
#
_symmetry.space_group_name_H-M   'P 1'
#
loop_
_entity.id
_entity.type
_entity.pdbx_description
1 polymer ?
#
loop_
_entity_poly.entity_id
_entity_poly.type
_entity_poly.pdbx_seq_one_letter_code
_entity_poly.pdbx_strand_id
1 'polypeptide(L)'
;MGEIYQLLKPDVLCVETQQKHVEDGSFRGTPYDFINFMIPLAQKDQTPIYGIDWWDNEQGEKWRELQRKAYNDTTIYSEIILIGGLFSLFDGYFKNKDFREINSRYITRLWKAKNEFKYHVFNQYSEYVFIVQYENERNNHIVENILKVIAENPGKNILVAIGIDHKYYIEDKLEEYGVRVYQVEEFEQFAE
;
A
#
# COMPACT_ATOMS: atom_id res chain seq x y z
N MET A 1 0.19 -8.61 -12.39
CA MET A 1 -0.49 -7.38 -11.93
C MET A 1 -1.64 -6.97 -12.86
N GLY A 2 -1.42 -6.74 -14.17
CA GLY A 2 -2.52 -6.39 -15.10
C GLY A 2 -3.61 -7.46 -15.25
N GLU A 3 -3.26 -8.74 -15.14
CA GLU A 3 -4.21 -9.87 -15.20
C GLU A 3 -5.28 -9.80 -14.10
N ILE A 4 -4.95 -9.29 -12.90
CA ILE A 4 -5.91 -9.18 -11.78
C ILE A 4 -7.00 -8.19 -12.11
N TYR A 5 -6.63 -7.06 -12.69
CA TYR A 5 -7.60 -6.07 -13.15
C TYR A 5 -8.55 -6.71 -14.18
N GLN A 6 -8.04 -7.52 -15.11
CA GLN A 6 -8.85 -8.21 -16.13
C GLN A 6 -9.77 -9.29 -15.55
N LEU A 7 -9.31 -10.02 -14.53
CA LEU A 7 -10.08 -11.08 -13.87
C LEU A 7 -11.20 -10.49 -13.00
N LEU A 8 -10.88 -9.45 -12.22
CA LEU A 8 -11.82 -8.83 -11.28
C LEU A 8 -12.80 -7.88 -11.96
N LYS A 9 -12.42 -7.26 -13.09
CA LYS A 9 -13.22 -6.28 -13.82
C LYS A 9 -13.89 -5.25 -12.89
N PRO A 10 -13.09 -4.48 -12.14
CA PRO A 10 -13.65 -3.56 -11.16
C PRO A 10 -14.46 -2.46 -11.84
N ASP A 11 -15.47 -1.96 -11.12
CA ASP A 11 -16.21 -0.77 -11.54
C ASP A 11 -15.36 0.50 -11.38
N VAL A 12 -14.41 0.50 -10.44
CA VAL A 12 -13.54 1.63 -10.10
C VAL A 12 -12.14 1.11 -9.73
N LEU A 13 -11.10 1.78 -10.20
CA LEU A 13 -9.71 1.51 -9.83
C LEU A 13 -9.16 2.64 -8.95
N CYS A 14 -8.74 2.31 -7.74
CA CYS A 14 -7.93 3.19 -6.89
C CYS A 14 -6.46 2.84 -7.04
N VAL A 15 -5.59 3.83 -7.19
CA VAL A 15 -4.12 3.64 -7.35
C VAL A 15 -3.34 4.49 -6.37
N GLU A 16 -2.23 3.95 -5.86
CA GLU A 16 -1.27 4.65 -4.98
C GLU A 16 -0.53 5.78 -5.74
N THR A 17 -1.25 6.87 -5.98
CA THR A 17 -0.76 8.15 -6.47
C THR A 17 -1.69 9.26 -5.95
N GLN A 18 -1.24 10.50 -5.97
CA GLN A 18 -2.10 11.62 -5.59
C GLN A 18 -3.15 11.88 -6.68
N GLN A 19 -4.37 12.25 -6.28
CA GLN A 19 -5.46 12.56 -7.21
C GLN A 19 -5.08 13.56 -8.31
N LYS A 20 -4.29 14.60 -7.98
CA LYS A 20 -3.80 15.58 -8.96
C LYS A 20 -3.01 14.96 -10.13
N HIS A 21 -2.33 13.83 -9.89
CA HIS A 21 -1.56 13.10 -10.90
C HIS A 21 -2.41 12.15 -11.73
N VAL A 22 -3.60 11.79 -11.25
CA VAL A 22 -4.62 11.15 -12.08
C VAL A 22 -5.27 12.18 -13.00
N GLU A 23 -5.61 13.35 -12.45
CA GLU A 23 -6.26 14.45 -13.18
C GLU A 23 -5.38 15.03 -14.30
N ASP A 24 -4.06 15.14 -14.07
CA ASP A 24 -3.10 15.57 -15.10
C ASP A 24 -2.67 14.44 -16.05
N GLY A 25 -3.13 13.21 -15.82
CA GLY A 25 -2.82 12.02 -16.62
C GLY A 25 -1.38 11.50 -16.51
N SER A 26 -0.56 12.06 -15.62
CA SER A 26 0.86 11.68 -15.48
C SER A 26 1.06 10.42 -14.64
N PHE A 27 0.16 10.16 -13.69
CA PHE A 27 0.28 9.10 -12.68
C PHE A 27 1.65 9.10 -11.99
N ARG A 28 2.24 10.29 -11.78
CA ARG A 28 3.56 10.43 -11.17
C ARG A 28 3.57 9.87 -9.75
N GLY A 29 4.65 9.18 -9.39
CA GLY A 29 4.81 8.58 -8.05
C GLY A 29 4.13 7.22 -7.88
N THR A 30 3.38 6.75 -8.88
CA THR A 30 2.78 5.42 -8.85
C THR A 30 3.86 4.32 -8.93
N PRO A 31 3.73 3.22 -8.16
CA PRO A 31 4.54 2.02 -8.34
C PRO A 31 4.59 1.50 -9.79
N TYR A 32 5.75 0.99 -10.20
CA TYR A 32 6.06 0.58 -11.58
C TYR A 32 5.03 -0.39 -12.17
N ASP A 33 4.58 -1.37 -11.39
CA ASP A 33 3.66 -2.38 -11.90
C ASP A 33 2.26 -1.80 -12.19
N PHE A 34 1.81 -0.83 -11.39
CA PHE A 34 0.49 -0.24 -11.59
C PHE A 34 0.48 0.65 -12.83
N ILE A 35 1.51 1.49 -13.02
CA ILE A 35 1.61 2.40 -14.17
C ILE A 35 1.78 1.65 -15.50
N ASN A 36 2.48 0.51 -15.52
CA ASN A 36 2.72 -0.24 -16.75
C ASN A 36 1.65 -1.29 -17.05
N PHE A 37 0.95 -1.83 -16.04
CA PHE A 37 0.06 -2.98 -16.25
C PHE A 37 -1.39 -2.77 -15.84
N MET A 38 -1.70 -1.96 -14.82
CA MET A 38 -3.08 -1.79 -14.35
C MET A 38 -3.75 -0.54 -14.93
N ILE A 39 -3.09 0.60 -14.84
CA ILE A 39 -3.61 1.89 -15.34
C ILE A 39 -3.91 1.84 -16.85
N PRO A 40 -3.03 1.30 -17.73
CA PRO A 40 -3.33 1.26 -19.16
C PRO A 40 -4.55 0.40 -19.51
N LEU A 41 -4.79 -0.67 -18.74
CA LEU A 41 -5.97 -1.53 -18.92
C LEU A 41 -7.24 -0.81 -18.46
N ALA A 42 -7.20 -0.15 -17.30
CA ALA A 42 -8.32 0.67 -16.83
C ALA A 42 -8.67 1.80 -17.81
N GLN A 43 -7.67 2.48 -18.37
CA GLN A 43 -7.88 3.52 -19.38
C GLN A 43 -8.50 2.95 -20.66
N LYS A 44 -8.00 1.81 -21.14
CA LYS A 44 -8.54 1.13 -22.34
C LYS A 44 -10.01 0.75 -22.16
N ASP A 45 -10.37 0.27 -20.97
CA ASP A 45 -11.72 -0.18 -20.65
C ASP A 45 -12.63 0.96 -20.15
N GLN A 46 -12.11 2.19 -20.07
CA GLN A 46 -12.81 3.37 -19.56
C GLN A 46 -13.27 3.24 -18.09
N THR A 47 -12.56 2.43 -17.29
CA THR A 47 -12.79 2.32 -15.85
C THR A 47 -12.33 3.59 -15.15
N PRO A 48 -13.18 4.25 -14.35
CA PRO A 48 -12.79 5.40 -13.53
C PRO A 48 -11.59 5.09 -12.64
N ILE A 49 -10.60 6.00 -12.64
CA ILE A 49 -9.37 5.87 -11.84
C ILE A 49 -9.34 6.99 -10.80
N TYR A 50 -9.01 6.64 -9.55
CA TYR A 50 -8.84 7.58 -8.45
C TYR A 50 -7.46 7.43 -7.81
N GLY A 51 -6.81 8.56 -7.53
CA GLY A 51 -5.57 8.60 -6.78
C GLY A 51 -5.86 8.69 -5.29
N ILE A 52 -5.37 7.72 -4.53
CA ILE A 52 -5.66 7.62 -3.08
C ILE A 52 -4.49 8.06 -2.19
N ASP A 53 -3.31 8.29 -2.76
CA ASP A 53 -2.11 8.59 -1.98
C ASP A 53 -2.08 10.03 -1.47
N TRP A 54 -1.27 10.24 -0.43
CA TRP A 54 -0.96 11.53 0.15
C TRP A 54 0.54 11.69 0.33
N TRP A 55 1.04 12.87 -0.03
CA TRP A 55 2.44 13.23 0.14
C TRP A 55 2.56 14.74 0.37
N ASP A 56 2.99 15.10 1.56
CA ASP A 56 3.49 16.44 1.86
C ASP A 56 4.98 16.52 1.51
N ASN A 57 5.38 17.54 0.74
CA ASN A 57 6.76 17.64 0.25
C ASN A 57 7.77 17.92 1.37
N GLU A 58 7.46 18.82 2.31
CA GLU A 58 8.39 19.21 3.37
C GLU A 58 8.56 18.08 4.38
N GLN A 59 7.44 17.57 4.88
CA GLN A 59 7.40 16.44 5.80
C GLN A 59 7.95 15.17 5.16
N GLY A 60 7.69 14.97 3.88
CA GLY A 60 8.19 13.83 3.11
C GLY A 60 9.70 13.85 2.90
N GLU A 61 10.30 15.03 2.66
CA GLU A 61 11.77 15.14 2.64
C GLU A 61 12.37 14.86 4.02
N LYS A 62 11.78 15.42 5.08
CA LYS A 62 12.21 15.12 6.46
C LYS A 62 12.12 13.62 6.77
N TRP A 63 11.05 12.95 6.34
CA TRP A 63 10.90 11.50 6.48
C TRP A 63 12.01 10.76 5.72
N ARG A 64 12.31 11.15 4.47
CA ARG A 64 13.40 10.55 3.67
C ARG A 64 14.77 10.70 4.34
N GLU A 65 15.05 11.88 4.89
CA GLU A 65 16.31 12.16 5.58
C GLU A 65 16.45 11.35 6.86
N LEU A 66 15.39 11.29 7.68
CA LEU A 66 15.40 10.53 8.92
C LEU A 66 15.47 9.02 8.67
N GLN A 67 14.77 8.50 7.65
CA GLN A 67 14.92 7.11 7.22
C GLN A 67 16.38 6.81 6.86
N ARG A 68 16.98 7.62 5.99
CA ARG A 68 18.39 7.46 5.60
C ARG A 68 19.33 7.53 6.80
N LYS A 69 19.06 8.42 7.77
CA LYS A 69 19.83 8.52 9.00
C LYS A 69 19.70 7.25 9.84
N ALA A 70 18.47 6.79 10.09
CA ALA A 70 18.19 5.58 10.87
C ALA A 70 18.88 4.35 10.27
N TYR A 71 18.82 4.16 8.95
CA TYR A 71 19.49 3.02 8.28
C TYR A 71 21.02 3.04 8.36
N ASN A 72 21.63 4.18 8.70
CA ASN A 72 23.07 4.33 8.88
C ASN A 72 23.48 4.51 10.35
N ASP A 73 22.53 4.47 11.29
CA ASP A 73 22.78 4.67 12.70
C ASP A 73 23.35 3.40 13.34
N THR A 74 24.58 3.50 13.84
CA THR A 74 25.28 2.36 14.46
C THR A 74 24.69 1.95 15.81
N THR A 75 23.89 2.80 16.45
CA THR A 75 23.27 2.51 17.76
C THR A 75 22.07 1.59 17.66
N ILE A 76 21.42 1.53 16.49
CA ILE A 76 20.26 0.65 16.18
C ILE A 76 20.58 -0.34 15.06
N TYR A 77 21.86 -0.59 14.81
CA TYR A 77 22.31 -1.34 13.64
C TYR A 77 21.75 -2.77 13.59
N SER A 78 21.64 -3.45 14.74
CA SER A 78 21.14 -4.82 14.81
C SER A 78 19.65 -4.87 14.43
N GLU A 79 18.86 -3.93 14.93
CA GLU A 79 17.45 -3.77 14.63
C GLU A 79 17.23 -3.43 13.15
N ILE A 80 18.04 -2.53 12.60
CA ILE A 80 18.00 -2.15 11.18
C ILE A 80 18.35 -3.33 10.29
N ILE A 81 19.37 -4.12 10.62
CA ILE A 81 19.69 -5.36 9.90
C ILE A 81 18.49 -6.31 9.92
N LEU A 82 17.86 -6.49 11.09
CA LEU A 82 16.72 -7.40 11.21
C LEU A 82 15.54 -6.92 10.37
N ILE A 83 15.20 -5.63 10.42
CA ILE A 83 14.13 -5.02 9.61
C ILE A 83 14.42 -5.19 8.11
N GLY A 84 15.64 -4.88 7.68
CA GLY A 84 16.06 -5.02 6.28
C GLY A 84 16.15 -6.47 5.81
N GLY A 85 16.54 -7.38 6.70
CA GLY A 85 16.58 -8.83 6.45
C GLY A 85 15.19 -9.42 6.29
N LEU A 86 14.23 -9.04 7.15
CA LEU A 86 12.82 -9.43 7.02
C LEU A 86 12.22 -8.91 5.70
N PHE A 87 12.49 -7.64 5.36
CA PHE A 87 12.05 -7.07 4.09
C PHE A 87 12.61 -7.87 2.90
N SER A 88 13.92 -8.15 2.91
CA SER A 88 14.60 -8.88 1.83
C SER A 88 14.11 -10.32 1.70
N LEU A 89 13.81 -10.98 2.84
CA LEU A 89 13.22 -12.31 2.86
C LEU A 89 11.82 -12.30 2.22
N PHE A 90 10.98 -11.33 2.56
CA PHE A 90 9.63 -11.21 2.01
C PHE A 90 9.65 -10.80 0.53
N ASP A 91 10.52 -9.88 0.13
CA ASP A 91 10.71 -9.50 -1.28
C ASP A 91 11.19 -10.69 -2.12
N GLY A 92 12.17 -11.45 -1.63
CA GLY A 92 12.65 -12.67 -2.28
C GLY A 92 11.58 -13.75 -2.38
N TYR A 93 10.73 -13.87 -1.36
CA TYR A 93 9.55 -14.73 -1.40
C TYR A 93 8.59 -14.28 -2.51
N PHE A 94 8.26 -12.99 -2.61
CA PHE A 94 7.32 -12.48 -3.61
C PHE A 94 7.73 -12.67 -5.07
N LYS A 95 9.02 -12.59 -5.36
CA LYS A 95 9.52 -12.76 -6.74
C LYS A 95 9.17 -14.11 -7.36
N ASN A 96 8.88 -15.13 -6.56
CA ASN A 96 8.68 -16.50 -7.02
C ASN A 96 7.32 -17.09 -6.60
N LYS A 97 6.39 -16.25 -6.13
CA LYS A 97 5.13 -16.71 -5.53
C LYS A 97 3.92 -16.23 -6.29
N ASP A 98 2.87 -17.05 -6.19
CA ASP A 98 1.59 -16.78 -6.83
C ASP A 98 0.91 -15.57 -6.16
N PHE A 99 0.17 -14.80 -6.96
CA PHE A 99 -0.50 -13.59 -6.51
C PHE A 99 -1.47 -13.83 -5.34
N ARG A 100 -2.18 -14.98 -5.33
CA ARG A 100 -3.08 -15.37 -4.23
C ARG A 100 -2.32 -15.47 -2.92
N GLU A 101 -1.13 -16.07 -2.95
CA GLU A 101 -0.28 -16.21 -1.76
C GLU A 101 0.19 -14.84 -1.26
N ILE A 102 0.65 -13.97 -2.17
CA ILE A 102 1.07 -12.59 -1.86
C ILE A 102 -0.07 -11.78 -1.24
N ASN A 103 -1.31 -12.05 -1.63
CA ASN A 103 -2.49 -11.34 -1.14
C ASN A 103 -3.25 -12.04 -0.03
N SER A 104 -2.76 -13.18 0.46
CA SER A 104 -3.36 -13.89 1.56
C SER A 104 -3.34 -13.08 2.85
N ARG A 105 -4.31 -13.33 3.74
CA ARG A 105 -4.33 -12.77 5.10
C ARG A 105 -3.04 -13.08 5.85
N TYR A 106 -2.47 -14.27 5.65
CA TYR A 106 -1.24 -14.68 6.30
C TYR A 106 -0.08 -13.74 5.95
N ILE A 107 0.15 -13.48 4.65
CA ILE A 107 1.19 -12.55 4.21
C ILE A 107 0.91 -11.13 4.70
N THR A 108 -0.33 -10.65 4.61
CA THR A 108 -0.69 -9.33 5.15
C THR A 108 -0.31 -9.20 6.63
N ARG A 109 -0.56 -10.25 7.44
CA ARG A 109 -0.21 -10.26 8.88
C ARG A 109 1.29 -10.33 9.12
N LEU A 110 2.09 -10.97 8.26
CA LEU A 110 3.55 -10.91 8.35
C LEU A 110 4.09 -9.50 8.12
N TRP A 111 3.54 -8.77 7.14
CA TRP A 111 3.91 -7.38 6.89
C TRP A 111 3.49 -6.45 8.04
N LYS A 112 2.32 -6.69 8.63
CA LYS A 112 1.90 -6.02 9.86
C LYS A 112 2.92 -6.22 10.97
N ALA A 113 3.29 -7.46 11.28
CA ALA A 113 4.26 -7.75 12.34
C ALA A 113 5.63 -7.10 12.10
N LYS A 114 6.14 -7.12 10.86
CA LYS A 114 7.38 -6.43 10.49
C LYS A 114 7.27 -4.91 10.69
N ASN A 115 6.15 -4.29 10.30
CA ASN A 115 5.99 -2.84 10.46
C ASN A 115 5.73 -2.44 11.91
N GLU A 116 5.01 -3.24 12.69
CA GLU A 116 4.87 -3.06 14.13
C GLU A 116 6.23 -3.15 14.85
N PHE A 117 7.08 -4.11 14.46
CA PHE A 117 8.45 -4.18 14.98
C PHE A 117 9.26 -2.93 14.62
N LYS A 118 9.21 -2.48 13.35
CA LYS A 118 9.87 -1.23 12.91
C LYS A 118 9.40 -0.03 13.74
N TYR A 119 8.09 0.11 13.94
CA TYR A 119 7.52 1.20 14.72
C TYR A 119 7.89 1.11 16.20
N HIS A 120 7.93 -0.10 16.76
CA HIS A 120 8.38 -0.30 18.13
C HIS A 120 9.82 0.18 18.30
N VAL A 121 10.73 -0.21 17.42
CA VAL A 121 12.13 0.25 17.43
C VAL A 121 12.19 1.77 17.32
N PHE A 122 11.61 2.38 16.29
CA PHE A 122 11.72 3.83 16.09
C PHE A 122 11.07 4.67 17.20
N ASN A 123 10.02 4.16 17.87
CA ASN A 123 9.41 4.88 19.00
C ASN A 123 10.29 4.90 20.26
N GLN A 124 11.31 4.04 20.37
CA GLN A 124 12.26 4.08 21.48
C GLN A 124 13.28 5.23 21.35
N TYR A 125 13.41 5.82 20.15
CA TYR A 125 14.38 6.86 19.85
C TYR A 125 13.65 8.12 19.43
N SER A 126 13.66 9.15 20.28
CA SER A 126 12.92 10.42 20.07
C SER A 126 13.22 11.08 18.72
N GLU A 127 14.42 10.87 18.19
CA GLU A 127 14.82 11.34 16.87
C GLU A 127 14.03 10.70 15.71
N TYR A 128 13.66 9.42 15.84
CA TYR A 128 13.02 8.64 14.76
C TYR A 128 11.51 8.52 14.91
N VAL A 129 10.90 9.02 16.00
CA VAL A 129 9.44 9.03 16.22
C VAL A 129 8.67 9.65 15.05
N PHE A 130 9.23 10.70 14.43
CA PHE A 130 8.61 11.36 13.27
C PHE A 130 8.39 10.40 12.10
N ILE A 131 9.25 9.40 11.92
CA ILE A 131 9.08 8.39 10.86
C ILE A 131 7.74 7.66 11.03
N VAL A 132 7.47 7.22 12.25
CA VAL A 132 6.23 6.49 12.59
C VAL A 132 5.01 7.40 12.44
N GLN A 133 5.11 8.65 12.88
CA GLN A 133 4.03 9.62 12.78
C GLN A 133 3.64 9.90 11.32
N TYR A 134 4.63 10.20 10.47
CA TYR A 134 4.40 10.51 9.06
C TYR A 134 3.82 9.31 8.29
N GLU A 135 4.33 8.10 8.53
CA GLU A 135 3.81 6.91 7.86
C GLU A 135 2.36 6.60 8.28
N ASN A 136 2.02 6.78 9.55
CA ASN A 136 0.64 6.63 10.01
C ASN A 136 -0.28 7.73 9.47
N GLU A 137 0.20 8.96 9.36
CA GLU A 137 -0.56 10.07 8.74
C GLU A 137 -0.84 9.78 7.26
N ARG A 138 0.17 9.34 6.50
CA ARG A 138 -0.02 8.91 5.11
C ARG A 138 -1.03 7.78 5.00
N ASN A 139 -0.93 6.76 5.85
CA ASN A 139 -1.90 5.65 5.90
C ASN A 139 -3.34 6.13 6.18
N ASN A 140 -3.52 7.04 7.13
CA ASN A 140 -4.82 7.61 7.46
C ASN A 140 -5.42 8.35 6.25
N HIS A 141 -4.63 9.20 5.59
CA HIS A 141 -5.10 9.90 4.39
C HIS A 141 -5.45 8.95 3.26
N ILE A 142 -4.70 7.87 3.07
CA ILE A 142 -5.06 6.83 2.09
C ILE A 142 -6.41 6.22 2.41
N VAL A 143 -6.66 5.85 3.68
CA VAL A 143 -7.96 5.32 4.10
C VAL A 143 -9.08 6.34 3.87
N GLU A 144 -8.89 7.59 4.27
CA GLU A 144 -9.86 8.67 4.05
C GLU A 144 -10.20 8.85 2.56
N ASN A 145 -9.20 8.80 1.69
CA ASN A 145 -9.40 8.92 0.25
C ASN A 145 -10.15 7.71 -0.32
N ILE A 146 -9.83 6.49 0.13
CA ILE A 146 -10.61 5.29 -0.26
C ILE A 146 -12.06 5.42 0.21
N LEU A 147 -12.30 5.86 1.44
CA LEU A 147 -13.66 6.03 1.98
C LEU A 147 -14.47 7.07 1.19
N LYS A 148 -13.84 8.16 0.72
CA LYS A 148 -14.48 9.12 -0.18
C LYS A 148 -14.90 8.45 -1.50
N VAL A 149 -14.01 7.68 -2.11
CA VAL A 149 -14.31 6.94 -3.36
C VAL A 149 -15.46 5.96 -3.15
N ILE A 150 -15.50 5.24 -2.03
CA ILE A 150 -16.61 4.33 -1.67
C ILE A 150 -17.94 5.10 -1.55
N ALA A 151 -17.93 6.25 -0.86
CA ALA A 151 -19.13 7.06 -0.69
C ALA A 151 -19.67 7.63 -2.01
N GLU A 152 -18.78 7.98 -2.94
CA GLU A 152 -19.12 8.48 -4.27
C GLU A 152 -19.59 7.35 -5.22
N ASN A 153 -19.26 6.10 -4.92
CA ASN A 153 -19.54 4.93 -5.78
C ASN A 153 -20.29 3.81 -5.01
N PRO A 154 -21.52 4.08 -4.52
CA PRO A 154 -22.25 3.11 -3.71
C PRO A 154 -22.57 1.83 -4.48
N GLY A 155 -22.30 0.68 -3.85
CA GLY A 155 -22.58 -0.65 -4.41
C GLY A 155 -21.66 -1.09 -5.55
N LYS A 156 -20.59 -0.35 -5.81
CA LYS A 156 -19.58 -0.68 -6.84
C LYS A 156 -18.45 -1.53 -6.29
N ASN A 157 -17.88 -2.40 -7.14
CA ASN A 157 -16.67 -3.14 -6.82
C ASN A 157 -15.45 -2.27 -7.09
N ILE A 158 -14.74 -1.89 -6.02
CA ILE A 158 -13.58 -1.02 -6.07
C ILE A 158 -12.31 -1.87 -5.91
N LEU A 159 -11.41 -1.83 -6.89
CA LEU A 159 -10.09 -2.45 -6.80
C LEU A 159 -9.09 -1.41 -6.28
N VAL A 160 -8.38 -1.73 -5.20
CA VAL A 160 -7.34 -0.86 -4.63
C VAL A 160 -5.96 -1.44 -4.96
N ALA A 161 -5.21 -0.75 -5.82
CA ALA A 161 -3.84 -1.08 -6.18
C ALA A 161 -2.86 -0.28 -5.32
N ILE A 162 -2.26 -0.94 -4.33
CA ILE A 162 -1.40 -0.30 -3.34
C ILE A 162 -0.23 -1.19 -2.90
N GLY A 163 0.87 -0.56 -2.48
CA GLY A 163 2.03 -1.21 -1.92
C GLY A 163 1.70 -2.02 -0.66
N ILE A 164 2.37 -3.16 -0.52
CA ILE A 164 2.11 -4.14 0.54
C ILE A 164 2.33 -3.56 1.96
N ASP A 165 3.22 -2.58 2.11
CA ASP A 165 3.48 -1.89 3.38
C ASP A 165 2.28 -1.08 3.88
N HIS A 166 1.29 -0.78 3.04
CA HIS A 166 0.06 -0.08 3.43
C HIS A 166 -1.13 -1.03 3.65
N LYS A 167 -1.11 -2.18 2.95
CA LYS A 167 -2.25 -3.08 2.83
C LYS A 167 -2.85 -3.46 4.19
N TYR A 168 -2.03 -3.92 5.14
CA TYR A 168 -2.54 -4.37 6.44
C TYR A 168 -3.30 -3.29 7.21
N TYR A 169 -2.83 -2.04 7.12
CA TYR A 169 -3.42 -0.92 7.82
C TYR A 169 -4.77 -0.55 7.20
N ILE A 170 -4.81 -0.51 5.86
CA ILE A 170 -6.01 -0.19 5.09
C ILE A 170 -7.08 -1.25 5.31
N GLU A 171 -6.75 -2.53 5.22
CA GLU A 171 -7.71 -3.62 5.45
C GLU A 171 -8.33 -3.54 6.84
N ASP A 172 -7.50 -3.46 7.89
CA ASP A 172 -7.98 -3.37 9.27
C ASP A 172 -8.89 -2.13 9.45
N LYS A 173 -8.51 -0.96 8.90
CA LYS A 173 -9.31 0.27 9.03
C LYS A 173 -10.62 0.23 8.25
N LEU A 174 -10.62 -0.26 7.01
CA LEU A 174 -11.84 -0.38 6.23
C LEU A 174 -12.85 -1.32 6.91
N GLU A 175 -12.38 -2.43 7.47
CA GLU A 175 -13.22 -3.35 8.26
C GLU A 175 -13.79 -2.66 9.51
N GLU A 176 -13.02 -1.82 10.22
CA GLU A 176 -13.52 -1.01 11.35
C GLU A 176 -14.68 -0.07 10.93
N TYR A 177 -14.67 0.44 9.69
CA TYR A 177 -15.75 1.25 9.13
C TYR A 177 -16.91 0.41 8.56
N GLY A 178 -16.89 -0.91 8.72
CA GLY A 178 -17.92 -1.82 8.20
C GLY A 178 -17.85 -2.02 6.68
N VAL A 179 -16.74 -1.63 6.04
CA VAL A 179 -16.50 -1.90 4.62
C VAL A 179 -16.06 -3.35 4.47
N ARG A 180 -16.74 -4.10 3.61
CA ARG A 180 -16.33 -5.48 3.27
C ARG A 180 -15.07 -5.45 2.40
N VAL A 181 -13.98 -5.98 2.92
CA VAL A 181 -12.74 -6.22 2.17
C VAL A 181 -12.73 -7.67 1.68
N TYR A 182 -12.74 -7.85 0.36
CA TYR A 182 -12.68 -9.18 -0.25
C TYR A 182 -11.25 -9.71 -0.28
N GLN A 183 -11.09 -10.96 0.13
CA GLN A 183 -9.84 -11.69 0.00
C GLN A 183 -9.76 -12.35 -1.38
N VAL A 184 -8.54 -12.51 -1.91
CA VAL A 184 -8.32 -13.12 -3.23
C VAL A 184 -8.88 -14.55 -3.31
N GLU A 185 -8.84 -15.28 -2.20
CA GLU A 185 -9.41 -16.63 -2.07
C GLU A 185 -10.95 -16.68 -2.20
N GLU A 186 -11.65 -15.55 -2.04
CA GLU A 186 -13.12 -15.47 -2.14
C GLU A 186 -13.61 -15.35 -3.59
N PHE A 187 -12.73 -15.13 -4.56
CA PHE A 187 -13.12 -15.03 -5.97
C PHE A 187 -12.92 -16.39 -6.65
N GLU A 188 -13.98 -16.88 -7.31
CA GLU A 188 -13.95 -18.14 -8.06
C GLU A 188 -12.83 -18.17 -9.11
N GLN A 189 -12.49 -17.01 -9.68
CA GLN A 189 -11.42 -16.83 -10.66
C GLN A 189 -10.01 -17.16 -10.11
N PHE A 190 -9.85 -17.25 -8.78
CA PHE A 190 -8.60 -17.61 -8.10
C PHE A 190 -8.73 -18.94 -7.31
N ALA A 191 -9.82 -19.69 -7.50
CA ALA A 191 -10.14 -20.89 -6.73
C ALA A 191 -9.53 -22.21 -7.28
N GLU A 192 -8.58 -22.14 -8.22
CA GLU A 192 -7.85 -23.30 -8.76
C GLU A 192 -6.40 -23.39 -8.25
#